data_AF-A0A951ZCH6-F1
#
_entry.id   AF-A0A951ZCH6-F1
#
_cell.length_a   1.000
_cell.length_b   1.000
_cell.length_c   1.000
_cell.angle_alpha   90.00
_cell.angle_beta   90.00
_cell.angle_gamma   90.00
#
_symmetry.space_group_name_H-M   'P 1'
#
loop_
_entity.id
_entity.type
_entity.pdbx_description
1 polymer ?
#
loop_
_entity_poly.entity_id
_entity_poly.type
_entity_poly.pdbx_seq_one_letter_code
_entity_poly.pdbx_strand_id
1 'polypeptide(L)'
;MGMGTAPVICILGPTGTGKTALALAAAACSDVEIISVDSAMVYRRMDIGTAKPAPAEREAVRHHLVDIREPWEAYSAGEFRADALRLIDEIRARGRTPLLVGGTLLYFRALAQGLAELPPADPALRAQLDAEAARSGWPALHARLAGVDPLAAARIQPADRQRIQRALEVFMLTGEPLSALQAAGGTPLPG
;
A
#
# COMPACT_ATOMS: atom_id res chain seq x y z
N MET A 1 -28.24 -23.76 -3.37
CA MET A 1 -28.03 -22.29 -3.32
C MET A 1 -26.53 -22.06 -3.30
N GLY A 2 -25.97 -21.46 -4.35
CA GLY A 2 -24.54 -21.17 -4.38
C GLY A 2 -24.21 -20.22 -3.22
N MET A 3 -23.33 -20.64 -2.31
CA MET A 3 -22.84 -19.76 -1.26
C MET A 3 -22.08 -18.63 -1.96
N GLY A 4 -22.70 -17.46 -2.07
CA GLY A 4 -22.03 -16.26 -2.54
C GLY A 4 -20.81 -16.00 -1.66
N THR A 5 -19.68 -15.63 -2.27
CA THR A 5 -18.49 -15.22 -1.54
C THR A 5 -18.86 -14.10 -0.57
N ALA A 6 -18.46 -14.22 0.71
CA ALA A 6 -18.75 -13.19 1.70
C ALA A 6 -18.20 -11.84 1.20
N PRO A 7 -18.98 -10.74 1.28
CA PRO A 7 -18.56 -9.46 0.73
C PRO A 7 -17.34 -8.92 1.47
N VAL A 8 -16.54 -8.11 0.80
CA VAL A 8 -15.48 -7.33 1.45
C VAL A 8 -16.07 -6.00 1.93
N ILE A 9 -16.02 -5.74 3.24
CA ILE A 9 -16.52 -4.50 3.84
C ILE A 9 -15.35 -3.55 4.10
N CYS A 10 -15.53 -2.25 3.85
CA CYS A 10 -14.50 -1.23 4.08
C CYS A 10 -15.02 -0.08 4.97
N ILE A 11 -14.30 0.21 6.05
CA ILE A 11 -14.47 1.39 6.89
C ILE A 11 -13.24 2.29 6.71
N LEU A 12 -13.39 3.31 5.86
CA LEU A 12 -12.31 4.22 5.49
C LEU A 12 -12.55 5.63 6.01
N GLY A 13 -11.48 6.34 6.34
CA GLY A 13 -11.56 7.73 6.78
C GLY A 13 -10.27 8.22 7.45
N PRO A 14 -10.14 9.54 7.65
CA PRO A 14 -8.92 10.14 8.20
C PRO A 14 -8.66 9.69 9.65
N THR A 15 -7.44 9.88 10.14
CA THR A 15 -7.07 9.55 11.53
C THR A 15 -7.95 10.33 12.51
N GLY A 16 -8.32 9.71 13.63
CA GLY A 16 -9.14 10.35 14.67
C GLY A 16 -10.66 10.34 14.45
N THR A 17 -11.17 9.73 13.38
CA THR A 17 -12.64 9.69 13.11
C THR A 17 -13.39 8.52 13.74
N GLY A 18 -12.80 7.80 14.71
CA GLY A 18 -13.50 6.72 15.42
C GLY A 18 -13.68 5.41 14.64
N LYS A 19 -12.93 5.19 13.55
CA LYS A 19 -13.03 3.96 12.72
C LYS A 19 -12.87 2.67 13.52
N THR A 20 -11.91 2.63 14.44
CA THR A 20 -11.67 1.47 15.30
C THR A 20 -12.90 1.15 16.15
N ALA A 21 -13.51 2.16 16.77
CA ALA A 21 -14.72 1.97 17.57
C ALA A 21 -15.89 1.44 16.72
N LEU A 22 -16.07 1.97 15.50
CA LEU A 22 -17.10 1.47 14.57
C LEU A 22 -16.82 0.02 14.15
N ALA A 23 -15.56 -0.33 13.89
CA ALA A 23 -15.17 -1.68 13.51
C ALA A 23 -15.38 -2.69 14.65
N LEU A 24 -15.09 -2.31 15.89
CA LEU A 24 -15.36 -3.13 17.07
C LEU A 24 -16.86 -3.33 17.29
N ALA A 25 -17.67 -2.28 17.11
CA ALA A 25 -19.12 -2.39 17.17
C ALA A 25 -19.69 -3.32 16.08
N ALA A 26 -19.14 -3.27 14.86
CA ALA A 26 -19.50 -4.20 13.80
C ALA A 26 -19.12 -5.64 14.16
N ALA A 27 -17.94 -5.85 14.74
CA ALA A 27 -17.48 -7.17 15.16
C ALA A 27 -18.28 -7.78 16.32
N ALA A 28 -18.91 -6.96 17.15
CA ALA A 28 -19.82 -7.44 18.19
C ALA A 28 -21.13 -8.04 17.63
N CYS A 29 -21.52 -7.66 16.41
CA CYS A 29 -22.80 -8.05 15.79
C CYS A 29 -22.64 -8.98 14.58
N SER A 30 -21.41 -9.29 14.15
CA SER A 30 -21.16 -10.08 12.94
C SER A 30 -19.81 -10.80 12.99
N ASP A 31 -19.71 -11.95 12.32
CA ASP A 31 -18.49 -12.74 12.21
C ASP A 31 -17.50 -12.12 11.20
N VAL A 32 -16.80 -11.08 11.64
CA VAL A 32 -15.78 -10.38 10.85
C VAL A 32 -14.37 -10.61 11.39
N GLU A 33 -13.38 -10.51 10.50
CA GLU A 33 -11.98 -10.33 10.88
C GLU A 33 -11.47 -9.01 10.26
N ILE A 34 -10.69 -8.25 11.02
CA ILE A 34 -10.24 -6.91 10.61
C ILE A 34 -8.91 -7.02 9.86
N ILE A 35 -8.82 -6.41 8.68
CA ILE A 35 -7.55 -6.16 7.97
C ILE A 35 -7.22 -4.67 8.11
N SER A 36 -6.10 -4.34 8.77
CA SER A 36 -5.67 -2.96 8.93
C SER A 36 -5.20 -2.37 7.59
N VAL A 37 -5.73 -1.20 7.22
CA VAL A 37 -5.34 -0.39 6.05
C VAL A 37 -4.59 0.85 6.52
N ASP A 38 -3.50 0.62 7.26
CA ASP A 38 -2.69 1.68 7.85
C ASP A 38 -1.20 1.41 7.68
N SER A 39 -0.49 2.32 7.03
CA SER A 39 0.95 2.20 6.75
C SER A 39 1.85 2.32 7.99
N ALA A 40 1.34 2.77 9.13
CA ALA A 40 2.11 2.92 10.37
C ALA A 40 1.85 1.78 11.36
N MET A 41 0.61 1.24 11.41
CA MET A 41 0.26 0.15 12.33
C MET A 41 0.96 -1.18 12.01
N VAL A 42 1.52 -1.34 10.82
CA VAL A 42 2.27 -2.53 10.40
C VAL A 42 3.57 -2.73 11.21
N TYR A 43 4.14 -1.67 11.78
CA TYR A 43 5.45 -1.72 12.44
C TYR A 43 5.36 -2.07 13.92
N ARG A 44 6.10 -3.08 14.35
CA ARG A 44 6.22 -3.50 15.75
C ARG A 44 6.72 -2.36 16.64
N ARG A 45 6.29 -2.35 17.91
CA ARG A 45 6.74 -1.44 18.99
C ARG A 45 6.41 0.06 18.78
N MET A 46 5.81 0.42 17.66
CA MET A 46 5.37 1.79 17.37
C MET A 46 3.90 1.98 17.75
N ASP A 47 3.53 1.85 19.02
CA ASP A 47 2.11 1.71 19.41
C ASP A 47 1.41 3.06 19.65
N ILE A 48 2.03 3.94 20.44
CA ILE A 48 1.42 5.21 20.88
C ILE A 48 1.25 6.18 19.71
N GLY A 49 2.33 6.44 18.96
CA GLY A 49 2.33 7.42 17.86
C GLY A 49 1.50 7.01 16.64
N THR A 50 1.10 5.74 16.55
CA THR A 50 0.33 5.20 15.42
C THR A 50 -1.13 4.91 15.78
N ALA A 51 -1.53 5.20 17.03
CA ALA A 51 -2.87 4.95 17.54
C ALA A 51 -3.36 3.50 17.31
N LYS A 52 -2.47 2.51 17.51
CA LYS A 52 -2.84 1.10 17.41
C LYS A 52 -3.95 0.75 18.41
N PRO A 53 -4.86 -0.16 18.05
CA PRO A 53 -5.84 -0.67 19.00
C PRO A 53 -5.16 -1.26 20.23
N ALA A 54 -5.72 -0.99 21.40
CA ALA A 54 -5.25 -1.53 22.67
C ALA A 54 -5.28 -3.07 22.66
N PRO A 55 -4.47 -3.76 23.48
CA PRO A 55 -4.47 -5.22 23.54
C PRO A 55 -5.87 -5.82 23.71
N ALA A 56 -6.70 -5.26 24.60
CA ALA A 56 -8.08 -5.71 24.81
C ALA A 56 -8.97 -5.58 23.55
N GLU A 57 -8.77 -4.54 22.75
CA GLU A 57 -9.49 -4.36 21.47
C GLU A 57 -9.03 -5.38 20.41
N ARG A 58 -7.74 -5.73 20.42
CA ARG A 58 -7.16 -6.76 19.54
C ARG A 58 -7.54 -8.18 19.96
N GLU A 59 -7.84 -8.40 21.23
CA GLU A 59 -8.37 -9.67 21.73
C GLU A 59 -9.86 -9.84 21.39
N ALA A 60 -10.64 -8.75 21.39
CA ALA A 60 -12.06 -8.77 21.07
C ALA A 60 -12.36 -9.17 19.62
N VAL A 61 -11.50 -8.77 18.67
CA VAL A 61 -11.60 -9.16 17.27
C VAL A 61 -10.21 -9.30 16.65
N ARG A 62 -10.02 -10.35 15.85
CA ARG A 62 -8.73 -10.60 15.20
C ARG A 62 -8.41 -9.46 14.23
N HIS A 63 -7.26 -8.81 14.46
CA HIS A 63 -6.67 -7.82 13.57
C HIS A 63 -5.49 -8.41 12.79
N HIS A 64 -5.50 -8.20 11.49
CA HIS A 64 -4.42 -8.56 10.57
C HIS A 64 -3.65 -7.31 10.13
N LEU A 65 -2.43 -7.52 9.65
CA LEU A 65 -1.51 -6.46 9.19
C LEU A 65 -1.20 -5.40 10.26
N VAL A 66 -1.15 -5.83 11.52
CA VAL A 66 -0.67 -5.04 12.65
C VAL A 66 0.54 -5.78 13.22
N ASP A 67 1.62 -5.05 13.54
CA ASP A 67 2.84 -5.63 14.10
C ASP A 67 3.48 -6.73 13.22
N ILE A 68 3.45 -6.57 11.90
CA ILE A 68 3.99 -7.55 10.93
C ILE A 68 5.42 -7.24 10.44
N ARG A 69 5.91 -6.02 10.66
CA ARG A 69 7.24 -5.55 10.22
C ARG A 69 8.04 -4.96 11.37
N GLU A 70 9.36 -5.06 11.31
CA GLU A 70 10.24 -4.26 12.16
C GLU A 70 10.32 -2.81 11.65
N PRO A 71 10.56 -1.81 12.52
CA PRO A 71 10.55 -0.40 12.13
C PRO A 71 11.55 0.02 11.03
N TRP A 72 12.60 -0.77 10.80
CA TRP A 72 13.62 -0.52 9.77
C TRP A 72 13.34 -1.24 8.45
N GLU A 73 12.31 -2.09 8.40
CA GLU A 73 11.89 -2.75 7.17
C GLU A 73 10.96 -1.83 6.38
N ALA A 74 11.02 -1.89 5.05
CA ALA A 74 10.06 -1.19 4.21
C ALA A 74 8.77 -1.99 4.08
N TYR A 75 7.64 -1.31 3.92
CA TYR A 75 6.37 -1.93 3.55
C TYR A 75 5.63 -1.10 2.50
N SER A 76 5.44 -1.69 1.33
CA SER A 76 4.90 -1.02 0.15
C SER A 76 3.41 -1.26 -0.06
N ALA A 77 2.78 -0.42 -0.90
CA ALA A 77 1.39 -0.63 -1.32
C ALA A 77 1.19 -1.94 -2.12
N GLY A 78 2.24 -2.40 -2.81
CA GLY A 78 2.25 -3.68 -3.52
C GLY A 78 2.22 -4.87 -2.56
N GLU A 79 3.08 -4.85 -1.54
CA GLU A 79 3.06 -5.86 -0.47
C GLU A 79 1.73 -5.85 0.28
N PHE A 80 1.23 -4.67 0.67
CA PHE A 80 -0.09 -4.55 1.28
C PHE A 80 -1.18 -5.19 0.43
N ARG A 81 -1.20 -4.93 -0.88
CA ARG A 81 -2.20 -5.51 -1.78
C ARG A 81 -2.12 -7.04 -1.79
N ALA A 82 -0.91 -7.59 -1.94
CA ALA A 82 -0.70 -9.02 -1.96
C ALA A 82 -1.17 -9.69 -0.66
N ASP A 83 -0.78 -9.12 0.48
CA ASP A 83 -1.18 -9.60 1.79
C ASP A 83 -2.68 -9.47 2.05
N ALA A 84 -3.28 -8.33 1.68
CA ALA A 84 -4.71 -8.11 1.85
C ALA A 84 -5.56 -9.08 1.00
N LEU A 85 -5.16 -9.34 -0.25
CA LEU A 85 -5.85 -10.32 -1.10
C LEU A 85 -5.77 -11.74 -0.51
N ARG A 86 -4.57 -12.16 -0.10
CA ARG A 86 -4.38 -13.45 0.58
C ARG A 86 -5.26 -13.57 1.83
N LEU A 87 -5.28 -12.52 2.66
CA LEU A 87 -6.07 -12.50 3.88
C LEU A 87 -7.58 -12.50 3.61
N ILE A 88 -8.05 -11.79 2.58
CA ILE A 88 -9.46 -11.83 2.15
C ILE A 88 -9.89 -13.27 1.86
N ASP A 89 -9.08 -14.00 1.08
CA ASP A 89 -9.38 -15.39 0.73
C ASP A 89 -9.33 -16.32 1.95
N GLU A 90 -8.31 -16.17 2.81
CA GLU A 90 -8.20 -16.94 4.05
C GLU A 90 -9.36 -16.69 5.02
N ILE A 91 -9.82 -15.45 5.16
CA ILE A 91 -10.95 -15.08 6.02
C ILE A 91 -12.25 -15.67 5.47
N ARG A 92 -12.47 -15.56 4.15
CA ARG A 92 -13.61 -16.17 3.45
C ARG A 92 -13.61 -17.68 3.60
N ALA A 93 -12.44 -18.33 3.48
CA ALA A 93 -12.29 -19.78 3.67
C ALA A 93 -12.62 -20.23 5.10
N ARG A 94 -12.46 -19.35 6.10
CA ARG A 94 -12.90 -19.56 7.49
C ARG A 94 -14.41 -19.28 7.70
N GLY A 95 -15.16 -18.95 6.65
CA GLY A 95 -16.59 -18.60 6.74
C GLY A 95 -16.87 -17.24 7.37
N ARG A 96 -15.86 -16.36 7.43
CA ARG A 96 -15.97 -15.03 8.03
C ARG A 96 -15.93 -13.93 6.98
N THR A 97 -16.34 -12.74 7.39
CA THR A 97 -16.40 -11.55 6.53
C THR A 97 -15.13 -10.69 6.69
N PRO A 98 -14.36 -10.43 5.62
CA PRO A 98 -13.22 -9.52 5.68
C PRO A 98 -13.68 -8.07 5.88
N LEU A 99 -13.17 -7.41 6.92
CA LEU A 99 -13.45 -6.00 7.22
C LEU A 99 -12.17 -5.17 7.15
N LEU A 100 -12.02 -4.36 6.10
CA LEU A 100 -10.89 -3.46 5.93
C LEU A 100 -11.12 -2.17 6.70
N VAL A 101 -10.18 -1.79 7.56
CA VAL A 101 -10.31 -0.60 8.42
C VAL A 101 -9.03 0.22 8.36
N GLY A 102 -9.12 1.49 8.00
CA GLY A 102 -7.93 2.35 8.01
C GLY A 102 -8.07 3.65 7.23
N GLY A 103 -6.96 4.38 7.14
CA GLY A 103 -6.90 5.71 6.54
C GLY A 103 -5.89 5.85 5.39
N THR A 104 -5.10 4.81 5.09
CA THR A 104 -4.07 4.90 4.05
C THR A 104 -4.71 4.74 2.67
N LEU A 105 -5.18 5.84 2.09
CA LEU A 105 -5.91 5.83 0.81
C LEU A 105 -5.10 5.23 -0.34
N LEU A 106 -3.77 5.36 -0.31
CA LEU A 106 -2.90 4.72 -1.32
C LEU A 106 -3.03 3.19 -1.28
N TYR A 107 -3.03 2.59 -0.08
CA TYR A 107 -3.19 1.14 0.10
C TYR A 107 -4.57 0.68 -0.38
N PHE A 108 -5.62 1.43 -0.01
CA PHE A 108 -6.97 1.13 -0.48
C PHE A 108 -7.08 1.22 -2.01
N ARG A 109 -6.55 2.28 -2.63
CA ARG A 109 -6.54 2.43 -4.10
C ARG A 109 -5.79 1.29 -4.78
N ALA A 110 -4.61 0.95 -4.28
CA ALA A 110 -3.82 -0.17 -4.78
C ALA A 110 -4.61 -1.48 -4.77
N LEU A 111 -5.33 -1.74 -3.67
CA LEU A 111 -6.16 -2.93 -3.56
C LEU A 111 -7.36 -2.88 -4.52
N ALA A 112 -8.15 -1.80 -4.48
CA ALA A 112 -9.39 -1.67 -5.25
C ALA A 112 -9.15 -1.62 -6.77
N GLN A 113 -8.14 -0.89 -7.22
CA GLN A 113 -7.89 -0.62 -8.64
C GLN A 113 -6.82 -1.54 -9.23
N GLY A 114 -6.13 -2.32 -8.40
CA GLY A 114 -4.91 -2.99 -8.78
C GLY A 114 -3.71 -2.04 -8.83
N LEU A 115 -2.52 -2.62 -8.92
CA LEU A 115 -1.30 -1.90 -9.23
C LEU A 115 -0.72 -2.52 -10.50
N ALA A 116 -0.14 -1.67 -11.37
CA ALA A 116 0.74 -2.16 -12.40
C ALA A 116 1.87 -2.97 -11.76
N GLU A 117 2.23 -4.11 -12.35
CA GLU A 117 3.39 -4.88 -11.93
C GLU A 117 4.64 -4.06 -12.25
N LEU A 118 5.26 -3.54 -11.20
CA LEU A 118 6.51 -2.80 -11.30
C LEU A 118 7.59 -3.58 -10.56
N PRO A 119 8.85 -3.55 -11.03
CA PRO A 119 9.94 -4.23 -10.35
C PRO A 119 10.09 -3.70 -8.91
N PRO A 120 10.55 -4.53 -7.97
CA PRO A 120 10.85 -4.06 -6.62
C PRO A 120 11.88 -2.94 -6.63
N ALA A 121 11.98 -2.21 -5.53
CA ALA A 121 13.03 -1.23 -5.35
C ALA A 121 14.40 -1.92 -5.37
N ASP A 122 15.37 -1.33 -6.06
CA ASP A 122 16.76 -1.80 -6.07
C ASP A 122 17.64 -0.82 -5.28
N PRO A 123 18.11 -1.20 -4.07
CA PRO A 123 18.91 -0.32 -3.23
C PRO A 123 20.21 0.16 -3.90
N ALA A 124 20.85 -0.67 -4.71
CA ALA A 124 22.09 -0.31 -5.39
C ALA A 124 21.83 0.73 -6.47
N LEU A 125 20.75 0.55 -7.24
CA LEU A 125 20.35 1.50 -8.27
C LEU A 125 19.90 2.85 -7.68
N ARG A 126 19.18 2.83 -6.55
CA ARG A 126 18.83 4.05 -5.82
C ARG A 126 20.06 4.81 -5.35
N ALA A 127 21.02 4.11 -4.76
CA ALA A 127 22.28 4.72 -4.33
C ALA A 127 23.05 5.34 -5.51
N GLN A 128 23.03 4.70 -6.69
CA GLN A 128 23.61 5.26 -7.92
C GLN A 128 22.91 6.56 -8.34
N LEU A 129 21.57 6.56 -8.38
CA LEU A 129 20.77 7.73 -8.74
C LEU A 129 20.95 8.87 -7.72
N ASP A 130 21.04 8.56 -6.43
CA ASP A 130 21.31 9.54 -5.38
C ASP A 130 22.70 10.17 -5.54
N ALA A 131 23.72 9.36 -5.85
CA ALA A 131 25.07 9.84 -6.14
C ALA A 131 25.13 10.70 -7.41
N GLU A 132 24.36 10.36 -8.44
CA GLU A 132 24.21 11.17 -9.65
C GLU A 132 23.54 12.51 -9.32
N ALA A 133 22.43 12.48 -8.59
CA ALA A 133 21.71 13.68 -8.15
C ALA A 133 22.56 14.58 -7.27
N ALA A 134 23.47 14.03 -6.46
CA ALA A 134 24.43 14.82 -5.68
C ALA A 134 25.44 15.59 -6.55
N ARG A 135 25.77 15.07 -7.74
CA ARG A 135 26.71 15.72 -8.68
C ARG A 135 26.03 16.70 -9.62
N SER A 136 24.90 16.31 -10.21
CA SER A 136 24.22 17.08 -11.28
C SER A 136 22.92 17.75 -10.85
N GLY A 137 22.41 17.42 -9.67
CA GLY A 137 21.12 17.90 -9.16
C GLY A 137 19.92 17.12 -9.71
N TRP A 138 18.85 17.08 -8.91
CA TRP A 138 17.57 16.49 -9.30
C TRP A 138 16.92 17.08 -10.56
N PRO A 139 17.03 18.39 -10.86
CA PRO A 139 16.53 18.94 -12.12
C PRO A 139 17.19 18.31 -13.36
N ALA A 140 18.48 17.93 -13.29
CA ALA A 140 19.15 17.24 -14.39
C ALA A 140 18.61 15.82 -14.59
N LEU A 141 18.34 15.09 -13.49
CA LEU A 141 17.70 13.78 -13.55
C LEU A 141 16.26 13.89 -14.06
N HIS A 142 15.53 14.95 -13.72
CA HIS A 142 14.20 15.22 -14.29
C HIS A 142 14.27 15.46 -15.80
N ALA A 143 15.27 16.21 -16.29
CA ALA A 143 15.48 16.39 -17.73
C ALA A 143 15.83 15.06 -18.43
N ARG A 144 16.63 14.20 -17.80
CA ARG A 144 16.89 12.85 -18.29
C ARG A 144 15.61 12.00 -18.31
N LEU A 145 14.78 12.09 -17.28
CA LEU A 145 13.47 11.44 -17.24
C LEU A 145 12.60 11.92 -18.41
N ALA A 146 12.59 13.20 -18.73
CA ALA A 146 11.83 13.73 -19.87
C ALA A 146 12.28 13.15 -21.22
N GLY A 147 13.53 12.71 -21.34
CA GLY A 147 14.03 12.03 -22.55
C GLY A 147 13.56 10.58 -22.70
N VAL A 148 13.31 9.88 -21.59
CA VAL A 148 12.93 8.45 -21.60
C VAL A 148 11.44 8.21 -21.32
N ASP A 149 10.81 9.08 -20.56
CA ASP A 149 9.39 9.04 -20.18
C ASP A 149 8.80 10.47 -20.11
N PRO A 150 8.47 11.08 -21.26
CA PRO A 150 7.93 12.44 -21.31
C PRO A 150 6.61 12.60 -20.54
N LEU A 151 5.77 11.56 -20.52
CA LEU A 151 4.48 11.56 -19.84
C LEU A 151 4.64 11.61 -18.32
N ALA A 152 5.55 10.80 -17.77
CA ALA A 152 5.86 10.86 -16.34
C ALA A 152 6.53 12.19 -15.98
N ALA A 153 7.48 12.67 -16.79
CA ALA A 153 8.17 13.94 -16.54
C ALA A 153 7.22 15.15 -16.52
N ALA A 154 6.17 15.16 -17.36
CA ALA A 154 5.15 16.21 -17.36
C ALA A 154 4.30 16.23 -16.06
N ARG A 155 4.13 15.07 -15.42
CA ARG A 155 3.33 14.91 -14.19
C ARG A 155 4.16 15.09 -12.92
N ILE A 156 5.43 14.71 -12.96
CA ILE A 156 6.34 14.74 -11.82
C ILE A 156 7.02 16.10 -11.77
N GLN A 157 6.92 16.77 -10.62
CA GLN A 157 7.59 18.06 -10.42
C GLN A 157 9.12 17.87 -10.36
N PRO A 158 9.94 18.79 -10.90
CA PRO A 158 11.40 18.68 -10.86
C PRO A 158 12.01 18.57 -9.44
N ALA A 159 11.26 19.02 -8.43
CA ALA A 159 11.66 18.93 -7.02
C ALA A 159 11.26 17.60 -6.36
N ASP A 160 10.42 16.78 -7.00
CA ASP A 160 9.92 15.51 -6.45
C ASP A 160 10.95 14.38 -6.66
N ARG A 161 11.98 14.43 -5.83
CA ARG A 161 13.13 13.51 -5.84
C ARG A 161 12.71 12.05 -5.87
N GLN A 162 11.76 11.69 -5.03
CA GLN A 162 11.32 10.31 -4.86
C GLN A 162 10.64 9.78 -6.13
N ARG A 163 9.76 10.57 -6.75
CA ARG A 163 9.10 10.15 -7.99
C ARG A 163 10.04 10.15 -9.20
N ILE A 164 10.97 11.11 -9.27
CA ILE A 164 12.01 11.12 -10.31
C ILE A 164 12.88 9.86 -10.19
N GLN A 165 13.38 9.58 -8.99
CA GLN A 165 14.21 8.39 -8.73
C GLN A 165 13.45 7.11 -9.10
N ARG A 166 12.18 6.97 -8.68
CA ARG A 166 11.38 5.77 -8.98
C ARG A 166 11.14 5.59 -10.48
N ALA A 167 10.84 6.67 -11.21
CA ALA A 167 10.58 6.58 -12.64
C ALA A 167 11.85 6.15 -13.43
N LEU A 168 13.00 6.73 -13.08
CA LEU A 168 14.29 6.34 -13.65
C LEU A 168 14.71 4.93 -13.23
N GLU A 169 14.51 4.56 -11.96
CA GLU A 169 14.77 3.22 -11.43
C GLU A 169 14.01 2.16 -12.22
N VAL A 170 12.71 2.36 -12.42
CA VAL A 170 11.87 1.43 -13.20
C VAL A 170 12.39 1.32 -14.63
N PHE A 171 12.61 2.44 -15.31
CA PHE A 171 13.12 2.44 -16.69
C PHE A 171 14.48 1.72 -16.81
N MET A 172 15.38 1.90 -15.85
CA MET A 172 16.70 1.26 -15.85
C MET A 172 16.62 -0.26 -15.57
N LEU A 173 15.63 -0.72 -14.81
CA LEU A 173 15.44 -2.14 -14.52
C LEU A 173 14.72 -2.89 -15.65
N THR A 174 13.75 -2.26 -16.31
CA THR A 174 12.89 -2.92 -17.30
C THR A 174 13.19 -2.55 -18.75
N GLY A 175 13.81 -1.40 -18.98
CA GLY A 175 13.90 -0.77 -20.29
C GLY A 175 12.60 -0.09 -20.75
N GLU A 176 11.54 -0.15 -19.94
CA GLU A 176 10.22 0.39 -20.27
C GLU A 176 9.87 1.62 -19.41
N PRO A 177 9.27 2.68 -20.00
CA PRO A 177 8.83 3.86 -19.25
C PRO A 177 7.82 3.53 -18.15
N LEU A 178 7.93 4.19 -16.99
CA LEU A 178 7.00 4.02 -15.87
C LEU A 178 5.55 4.32 -16.29
N SER A 179 5.34 5.35 -17.10
CA SER A 179 4.01 5.72 -17.59
C SER A 179 3.37 4.64 -18.45
N ALA A 180 4.15 3.90 -19.23
CA ALA A 180 3.68 2.79 -20.05
C ALA A 180 3.23 1.62 -19.19
N LEU A 181 4.06 1.22 -18.21
CA LEU A 181 3.71 0.15 -17.26
C LEU A 181 2.48 0.52 -16.42
N GLN A 182 2.36 1.77 -15.98
CA GLN A 182 1.19 2.25 -15.25
C GLN A 182 -0.09 2.26 -16.09
N ALA A 183 0.01 2.51 -17.40
CA ALA A 183 -1.13 2.48 -18.30
C ALA A 183 -1.67 1.06 -18.55
N ALA A 184 -0.81 0.04 -18.42
CA ALA A 184 -1.24 -1.37 -18.50
C ALA A 184 -2.19 -1.77 -17.34
N GLY A 185 -2.18 -1.00 -16.24
CA GLY A 185 -3.09 -1.19 -15.10
C GLY A 185 -2.81 -2.46 -14.29
N GLY A 186 -3.58 -2.66 -13.23
CA GLY A 186 -3.58 -3.90 -12.45
C GLY A 186 -4.98 -4.51 -12.40
N THR A 187 -5.08 -5.77 -12.00
CA THR A 187 -6.40 -6.43 -11.84
C THR A 187 -7.13 -5.83 -10.63
N PRO A 188 -8.38 -5.35 -10.78
CA PRO A 188 -9.18 -4.87 -9.67
C PRO A 188 -9.51 -5.97 -8.66
N LEU A 189 -9.93 -5.58 -7.46
CA LEU A 189 -10.48 -6.50 -6.46
C LEU A 189 -11.68 -7.27 -7.06
N PRO A 190 -11.72 -8.62 -6.99
CA PRO A 190 -12.93 -9.37 -7.29
C PRO A 190 -14.00 -9.10 -6.21
N GLY A 191 -15.27 -9.03 -6.65
CA GLY A 191 -16.45 -8.85 -5.78
C GLY A 191 -16.61 -9.94 -4.72
#